data_AF-A0A7G2K0L4-F1
#
_entry.id   AF-A0A7G2K0L4-F1
#
_cell.length_a   1.000
_cell.length_b   1.000
_cell.length_c   1.000
_cell.angle_alpha   90.00
_cell.angle_beta   90.00
_cell.angle_gamma   90.00
#
_symmetry.space_group_name_H-M   'P 1'
#
loop_
_entity.id
_entity.type
_entity.pdbx_description
1 polymer ?
#
loop_
_entity_poly.entity_id
_entity_poly.type
_entity_poly.pdbx_seq_one_letter_code
_entity_poly.pdbx_strand_id
1 'polypeptide(L)'
;LRDIVTSRKKEVKDVMGRLEDQVVKAHFEAKEAWDAGATKEEMEATLMDIRHAQWRWDYTAASHGGHMHAPEVVLRVLASGLDKVADARTKLAVILTKRGVKTPVQIPDISTADKAWKVMGIDIEKERKAKEE
;
A
#
# COMPACT_ATOMS: atom_id res chain seq x y z
N LEU A 1 0.61 -31.36 10.68
CA LEU A 1 1.30 -30.49 9.69
C LEU A 1 0.37 -29.47 9.03
N ARG A 2 -0.84 -29.84 8.56
CA ARG A 2 -1.79 -28.89 7.94
C ARG A 2 -2.09 -27.68 8.82
N ASP A 3 -2.30 -27.88 10.12
CA ASP A 3 -2.63 -26.79 11.06
C ASP A 3 -1.50 -25.76 11.18
N ILE A 4 -0.24 -26.21 11.14
CA ILE A 4 0.94 -25.33 11.16
C ILE A 4 0.97 -24.44 9.90
N VAL A 5 0.70 -25.03 8.73
CA VAL A 5 0.65 -24.27 7.46
C VAL A 5 -0.48 -23.25 7.49
N THR A 6 -1.65 -23.64 8.01
CA THR A 6 -2.80 -22.73 8.18
C THR A 6 -2.49 -21.58 9.12
N SER A 7 -1.83 -21.83 10.26
CA SER A 7 -1.41 -20.78 11.21
C SER A 7 -0.48 -19.77 10.54
N ARG A 8 0.57 -20.25 9.88
CA ARG A 8 1.54 -19.41 9.15
C ARG A 8 0.88 -18.59 8.05
N LYS A 9 -0.08 -19.17 7.32
CA LYS A 9 -0.87 -18.46 6.31
C LYS A 9 -1.64 -17.30 6.92
N LYS A 10 -2.26 -17.51 8.08
CA LYS A 10 -3.03 -16.49 8.80
C LYS A 10 -2.12 -15.36 9.28
N GLU A 11 -0.99 -15.70 9.90
CA GLU A 11 -0.01 -14.73 10.39
C GLU A 11 0.56 -13.85 9.26
N VAL A 12 0.99 -14.48 8.16
CA VAL A 12 1.49 -13.75 6.97
C VAL A 12 0.42 -12.83 6.41
N LYS A 13 -0.83 -13.30 6.27
CA LYS A 13 -1.92 -12.47 5.74
C LYS A 13 -2.28 -11.29 6.64
N ASP A 14 -2.25 -11.46 7.96
CA ASP A 14 -2.52 -10.37 8.91
C ASP A 14 -1.47 -9.25 8.77
N VAL A 15 -0.17 -9.60 8.77
CA VAL A 15 0.89 -8.59 8.61
C VAL A 15 0.86 -7.95 7.22
N MET A 16 0.58 -8.74 6.18
CA MET A 16 0.44 -8.26 4.80
C MET A 16 -0.68 -7.23 4.67
N GLY A 17 -1.88 -7.53 5.19
CA GLY A 17 -3.00 -6.59 5.17
C GLY A 17 -2.71 -5.29 5.93
N ARG A 18 -1.99 -5.37 7.06
CA ARG A 18 -1.55 -4.15 7.77
C ARG A 18 -0.60 -3.29 6.92
N LEU A 19 0.32 -3.89 6.17
CA LEU A 19 1.20 -3.15 5.28
C LEU A 19 0.42 -2.55 4.10
N GLU A 20 -0.51 -3.29 3.50
CA GLU A 20 -1.42 -2.80 2.46
C GLU A 20 -2.17 -1.54 2.92
N ASP A 21 -2.79 -1.59 4.10
CA ASP A 21 -3.51 -0.44 4.68
C ASP A 21 -2.62 0.81 4.80
N GLN A 22 -1.36 0.63 5.18
CA GLN A 22 -0.42 1.75 5.31
C GLN A 22 0.03 2.27 3.94
N VAL A 23 0.27 1.38 2.98
CA VAL A 23 0.67 1.77 1.62
C VAL A 23 -0.47 2.52 0.92
N VAL A 24 -1.73 2.08 1.10
CA VAL A 24 -2.92 2.81 0.64
C VAL A 24 -2.95 4.23 1.22
N LYS A 25 -2.80 4.37 2.54
CA LYS A 25 -2.76 5.70 3.20
C LYS A 25 -1.64 6.57 2.63
N ALA A 26 -0.43 6.03 2.47
CA ALA A 26 0.70 6.76 1.95
C ALA A 26 0.48 7.27 0.51
N HIS A 27 -0.18 6.48 -0.35
CA HIS A 27 -0.52 6.91 -1.72
C HIS A 27 -1.54 8.04 -1.75
N PHE A 28 -2.61 7.97 -0.94
CA PHE A 28 -3.59 9.07 -0.86
C PHE A 28 -3.00 10.32 -0.23
N GLU A 29 -2.17 10.18 0.80
CA GLU A 29 -1.44 11.29 1.41
C GLU A 29 -0.47 11.94 0.42
N ALA A 30 0.23 11.15 -0.40
CA ALA A 30 1.10 11.66 -1.45
C ALA A 30 0.31 12.40 -2.53
N LYS A 31 -0.87 11.89 -2.91
CA LYS A 31 -1.77 12.59 -3.83
C LYS A 31 -2.19 13.95 -3.29
N GLU A 32 -2.65 14.03 -2.03
CA GLU A 32 -3.03 15.31 -1.42
C GLU A 32 -1.85 16.28 -1.30
N ALA A 33 -0.63 15.78 -1.06
CA ALA A 33 0.57 16.61 -1.06
C ALA A 33 0.82 17.21 -2.46
N TRP A 34 0.66 16.41 -3.51
CA TRP A 34 0.76 16.89 -4.90
C TRP A 34 -0.32 17.91 -5.25
N ASP A 35 -1.57 17.64 -4.89
CA ASP A 35 -2.70 18.54 -5.15
C ASP A 35 -2.53 19.88 -4.40
N ALA A 36 -1.87 19.86 -3.25
CA ALA A 36 -1.51 21.05 -2.48
C ALA A 36 -0.23 21.75 -2.98
N GLY A 37 0.34 21.32 -4.11
CA GLY A 37 1.47 21.98 -4.77
C GLY A 37 2.84 21.65 -4.18
N ALA A 38 3.02 20.47 -3.56
CA ALA A 38 4.36 19.99 -3.20
C ALA A 38 5.28 19.91 -4.42
N THR A 39 6.58 20.19 -4.24
CA THR A 39 7.56 20.10 -5.33
C THR A 39 8.13 18.69 -5.47
N LYS A 40 8.81 18.43 -6.60
CA LYS A 40 9.51 17.15 -6.80
C LYS A 40 10.57 16.88 -5.75
N GLU A 41 11.30 17.91 -5.36
CA GLU A 41 12.37 17.84 -4.36
C GLU A 41 11.81 17.53 -2.97
N GLU A 42 10.64 18.09 -2.62
CA GLU A 42 9.97 17.76 -1.36
C GLU A 42 9.46 16.31 -1.34
N MET A 43 8.99 15.81 -2.48
CA MET A 43 8.36 14.49 -2.60
C MET A 43 9.37 13.35 -2.82
N GLU A 44 10.57 13.62 -3.32
CA GLU A 44 11.55 12.60 -3.73
C GLU A 44 11.81 11.55 -2.64
N ALA A 45 12.16 11.99 -1.43
CA ALA A 45 12.47 11.10 -0.33
C ALA A 45 11.26 10.24 0.07
N THR A 46 10.06 10.83 0.13
CA THR A 46 8.86 10.08 0.54
C THR A 46 8.39 9.10 -0.52
N LEU A 47 8.53 9.44 -1.81
CA LEU A 47 8.22 8.54 -2.91
C LEU A 47 9.19 7.37 -2.97
N MET A 48 10.47 7.59 -2.65
CA MET A 48 11.45 6.51 -2.53
C MET A 48 11.08 5.54 -1.40
N ASP A 49 10.62 6.05 -0.27
CA ASP A 49 10.15 5.20 0.83
C ASP A 49 8.88 4.43 0.47
N ILE A 50 7.91 5.05 -0.21
CA ILE A 50 6.73 4.35 -0.74
C ILE A 50 7.14 3.25 -1.71
N ARG A 51 8.04 3.54 -2.66
CA ARG A 51 8.59 2.56 -3.59
C ARG A 51 9.20 1.37 -2.85
N HIS A 52 10.02 1.64 -1.84
CA HIS A 52 10.68 0.61 -1.04
C HIS A 52 9.70 -0.22 -0.20
N ALA A 53 8.67 0.40 0.39
CA ALA A 53 7.64 -0.30 1.14
C ALA A 53 6.81 -1.21 0.23
N GLN A 54 6.34 -0.68 -0.90
CA GLN A 54 5.52 -1.43 -1.85
C GLN A 54 6.31 -2.55 -2.51
N TRP A 55 7.59 -2.36 -2.84
CA TRP A 55 8.44 -3.44 -3.35
C TRP A 55 8.52 -4.62 -2.37
N ARG A 56 8.69 -4.33 -1.08
CA ARG A 56 8.78 -5.36 -0.03
C ARG A 56 7.46 -6.10 0.14
N TRP A 57 6.36 -5.36 0.15
CA TRP A 57 5.02 -5.94 0.13
C TRP A 57 4.83 -6.87 -1.07
N ASP A 58 5.04 -6.36 -2.28
CA ASP A 58 4.74 -7.07 -3.53
C ASP A 58 5.63 -8.31 -3.70
N TYR A 59 6.93 -8.20 -3.37
CA TYR A 59 7.85 -9.34 -3.32
C TYR A 59 7.31 -10.49 -2.46
N THR A 60 6.65 -10.18 -1.34
CA THR A 60 6.07 -11.19 -0.46
C THR A 60 4.69 -11.67 -0.91
N ALA A 61 3.84 -10.78 -1.41
CA ALA A 61 2.49 -11.09 -1.86
C ALA A 61 2.47 -11.91 -3.16
N ALA A 62 3.45 -11.67 -4.04
CA ALA A 62 3.60 -12.37 -5.32
C ALA A 62 3.84 -13.89 -5.17
N SER A 63 4.34 -14.35 -4.01
CA SER A 63 4.48 -15.77 -3.72
C SER A 63 3.26 -16.30 -2.96
N HIS A 64 2.29 -16.87 -3.69
CA HIS A 64 1.11 -17.50 -3.09
C HIS A 64 1.46 -18.59 -2.06
N GLY A 65 2.62 -19.24 -2.20
CA GLY A 65 3.14 -20.29 -1.30
C GLY A 65 4.14 -19.82 -0.24
N GLY A 66 4.45 -18.51 -0.15
CA GLY A 66 5.52 -18.00 0.71
C GLY A 66 5.39 -18.39 2.19
N HIS A 67 4.15 -18.45 2.69
CA HIS A 67 3.80 -18.91 4.05
C HIS A 67 4.14 -20.39 4.35
N MET A 68 4.32 -21.21 3.31
CA MET A 68 4.79 -22.60 3.44
C MET A 68 6.30 -22.69 3.19
N HIS A 69 6.80 -22.03 2.14
CA HIS A 69 8.19 -22.18 1.70
C HIS A 69 9.20 -21.47 2.61
N ALA A 70 8.88 -20.25 3.07
CA ALA A 70 9.78 -19.42 3.86
C ALA A 70 9.01 -18.36 4.70
N PRO A 71 8.11 -18.79 5.61
CA PRO A 71 7.25 -17.87 6.36
C PRO A 71 8.03 -16.84 7.18
N GLU A 72 9.15 -17.22 7.77
CA GLU A 72 9.98 -16.31 8.58
C GLU A 72 10.64 -15.23 7.71
N VAL A 73 11.03 -15.56 6.47
CA VAL A 73 11.57 -14.58 5.51
C VAL A 73 10.47 -13.62 5.06
N VAL A 74 9.29 -14.14 4.74
CA VAL A 74 8.13 -13.34 4.35
C VAL A 74 7.77 -12.34 5.44
N LEU A 75 7.63 -12.79 6.69
CA LEU A 75 7.32 -11.93 7.83
C LEU A 75 8.40 -10.86 8.05
N ARG A 76 9.68 -11.20 7.93
CA ARG A 76 10.79 -10.24 8.05
C ARG A 76 10.75 -9.18 6.95
N VAL A 77 10.47 -9.56 5.70
CA VAL A 77 10.39 -8.60 4.59
C VAL A 77 9.17 -7.69 4.76
N LEU A 78 8.01 -8.24 5.13
CA LEU A 78 6.81 -7.45 5.45
C LEU A 78 7.08 -6.44 6.58
N ALA A 79 7.75 -6.86 7.66
CA ALA A 79 8.14 -5.97 8.75
C ALA A 79 9.02 -4.81 8.26
N SER A 80 10.02 -5.09 7.42
CA SER A 80 10.85 -4.02 6.82
C SER A 80 10.08 -3.11 5.87
N GLY A 81 8.95 -3.57 5.32
CA GLY A 81 8.01 -2.75 4.55
C GLY A 81 7.22 -1.80 5.45
N LEU A 82 6.82 -2.27 6.63
CA LEU A 82 6.17 -1.44 7.66
C LEU A 82 7.08 -0.30 8.14
N ASP A 83 8.38 -0.56 8.30
CA ASP A 83 9.35 0.49 8.63
C ASP A 83 9.41 1.56 7.53
N LYS A 84 9.48 1.14 6.26
CA LYS A 84 9.55 2.05 5.12
C LYS A 84 8.28 2.87 4.91
N VAL A 85 7.11 2.28 5.12
CA VAL A 85 5.86 3.04 4.99
C VAL A 85 5.66 3.99 6.17
N ALA A 86 6.15 3.66 7.37
CA ALA A 86 6.18 4.59 8.50
C ALA A 86 7.10 5.79 8.22
N ASP A 87 8.28 5.55 7.63
CA ASP A 87 9.19 6.60 7.15
C ASP A 87 8.51 7.53 6.13
N ALA A 88 7.78 6.95 5.16
CA ALA A 88 7.05 7.71 4.14
C ALA A 88 5.94 8.57 4.76
N ARG A 89 5.05 7.97 5.55
CA ARG A 89 3.89 8.67 6.13
C ARG A 89 4.30 9.76 7.10
N THR A 90 5.42 9.59 7.81
CA THR A 90 6.00 10.66 8.65
C THR A 90 6.46 11.85 7.82
N LYS A 91 7.17 11.61 6.70
CA LYS A 91 7.59 12.69 5.78
C LYS A 91 6.40 13.37 5.13
N LEU A 92 5.40 12.62 4.69
CA LEU A 92 4.15 13.14 4.14
C LEU A 92 3.41 14.02 5.14
N ALA A 93 3.31 13.61 6.41
CA ALA A 93 2.66 14.44 7.43
C ALA A 93 3.33 15.83 7.57
N VAL A 94 4.67 15.89 7.47
CA VAL A 94 5.41 17.16 7.48
C VAL A 94 5.11 18.00 6.24
N ILE A 95 5.12 17.39 5.05
CA ILE A 95 4.82 18.09 3.78
C ILE A 95 3.39 18.63 3.80
N LEU A 96 2.41 17.79 4.13
CA LEU A 96 1.00 18.15 4.23
C LEU A 96 0.77 19.30 5.21
N THR A 97 1.43 19.26 6.38
CA THR A 97 1.34 20.33 7.40
C THR A 97 1.89 21.65 6.86
N LYS A 98 3.06 21.65 6.20
CA LYS A 98 3.64 22.87 5.59
C LYS A 98 2.73 23.48 4.53
N ARG A 99 1.92 22.66 3.86
CA ARG A 99 0.97 23.07 2.82
C ARG A 99 -0.43 23.38 3.35
N GLY A 100 -0.66 23.31 4.66
CA GLY A 100 -1.95 23.61 5.26
C GLY A 100 -3.04 22.58 4.95
N VAL A 101 -2.66 21.35 4.54
CA VAL A 101 -3.62 20.28 4.27
C VAL A 101 -4.11 19.70 5.59
N LYS A 102 -5.44 19.53 5.70
CA LYS A 102 -6.07 18.93 6.88
C LYS A 102 -5.69 17.46 6.99
N THR A 103 -5.18 17.07 8.16
CA THR A 103 -4.89 15.68 8.51
C THR A 103 -5.89 15.16 9.55
N PRO A 104 -6.21 13.85 9.56
CA PRO A 104 -5.77 12.83 8.61
C PRO A 104 -6.44 12.99 7.23
N VAL A 105 -5.69 12.64 6.17
CA VAL A 105 -6.20 12.59 4.80
C VAL A 105 -7.35 11.58 4.74
N GLN A 106 -8.47 11.99 4.13
CA GLN A 106 -9.66 11.15 4.01
C GLN A 106 -9.48 10.19 2.83
N ILE A 107 -9.61 8.90 3.10
CA ILE A 107 -9.57 7.88 2.05
C ILE A 107 -11.01 7.65 1.57
N PRO A 108 -11.28 7.75 0.26
CA PRO A 108 -12.57 7.39 -0.31
C PRO A 108 -12.96 5.95 0.02
N ASP A 109 -14.25 5.63 -0.12
CA ASP A 109 -14.71 4.27 0.09
C ASP A 109 -14.10 3.32 -0.97
N ILE A 110 -13.24 2.41 -0.50
CA ILE A 110 -12.59 1.36 -1.29
C ILE A 110 -12.98 -0.04 -0.79
N SER A 111 -14.15 -0.18 -0.13
CA SER A 111 -14.56 -1.43 0.53
C SER A 111 -14.84 -2.60 -0.43
N THR A 112 -14.86 -2.35 -1.73
CA THR A 112 -15.08 -3.34 -2.80
C THR A 112 -14.19 -3.01 -3.99
N ALA A 113 -13.90 -4.01 -4.82
CA ALA A 113 -13.10 -3.82 -6.03
C ALA A 113 -13.71 -2.75 -6.96
N ASP A 114 -15.03 -2.78 -7.18
CA ASP A 114 -15.74 -1.81 -8.03
C ASP A 114 -15.59 -0.37 -7.52
N LYS A 115 -15.69 -0.17 -6.21
CA LYS A 115 -15.48 1.16 -5.60
C LYS A 115 -14.03 1.60 -5.73
N ALA A 116 -13.06 0.71 -5.52
CA ALA A 116 -11.64 1.02 -5.69
C ALA A 116 -11.29 1.40 -7.14
N TRP A 117 -11.78 0.64 -8.14
CA TRP A 117 -11.61 0.97 -9.55
C TRP A 117 -12.20 2.34 -9.89
N LYS A 118 -13.41 2.64 -9.40
CA LYS A 118 -14.05 3.94 -9.59
C LYS A 118 -13.22 5.09 -9.03
N VAL A 119 -12.63 4.93 -7.83
CA VAL A 119 -11.75 5.94 -7.22
C VAL A 119 -10.49 6.18 -8.06
N MET A 120 -9.99 5.15 -8.73
CA MET A 120 -8.85 5.24 -9.65
C MET A 120 -9.22 5.72 -11.06
N GLY A 121 -10.49 6.01 -11.33
CA GLY A 121 -10.97 6.44 -12.65
C GLY A 121 -11.04 5.31 -13.69
N ILE A 122 -11.13 4.06 -13.26
CA ILE A 122 -11.19 2.87 -14.12
C ILE A 122 -12.66 2.49 -14.37
N ASP A 123 -13.07 2.44 -15.65
CA ASP A 123 -14.38 1.94 -16.08
C ASP A 123 -14.32 0.41 -16.31
N ILE A 124 -14.49 -0.35 -15.22
CA ILE A 124 -14.33 -1.80 -15.27
C ILE A 124 -15.36 -2.50 -16.17
N GLU A 125 -16.56 -1.94 -16.35
CA GLU A 125 -17.57 -2.51 -17.25
C GLU A 125 -17.14 -2.41 -18.71
N LYS A 126 -16.59 -1.25 -19.10
CA LYS A 126 -16.01 -1.06 -20.43
C LYS A 126 -14.82 -1.99 -20.67
N GLU A 127 -13.89 -2.08 -19.71
CA GLU A 127 -12.72 -2.95 -19.83
C GLU A 127 -13.10 -4.44 -19.96
N ARG A 128 -14.15 -4.89 -19.24
CA ARG A 128 -14.65 -6.26 -19.37
C ARG A 128 -15.26 -6.54 -20.75
N LYS A 129 -16.09 -5.62 -21.26
CA LYS A 129 -16.68 -5.74 -22.60
C LYS A 129 -15.59 -5.82 -23.68
N ALA A 130 -14.59 -4.93 -23.62
CA ALA A 130 -13.48 -4.91 -24.58
C ALA A 130 -12.60 -6.17 -24.53
N LYS A 131 -12.59 -6.92 -23.43
CA LYS A 131 -11.84 -8.19 -23.29
C LYS A 131 -12.59 -9.39 -23.87
N GLU A 132 -13.91 -9.33 -23.91
CA GLU A 132 -14.78 -10.39 -24.46
C GLU A 132 -14.89 -10.33 -25.98
N GLU A 133 -14.61 -9.17 -26.57
CA GLU A 133 -14.42 -8.94 -28.02
C GLU A 133 -13.06 -9.43 -28.52
#